data_AF-A0A7V3YGP3-F1
#
_entry.id   AF-A0A7V3YGP3-F1
#
_cell.length_a   1.000
_cell.length_b   1.000
_cell.length_c   1.000
_cell.angle_alpha   90.00
_cell.angle_beta   90.00
_cell.angle_gamma   90.00
#
_symmetry.space_group_name_H-M   'P 1'
#
loop_
_entity.id
_entity.type
_entity.pdbx_description
1 polymer ?
#
loop_
_entity_poly.entity_id
_entity_poly.type
_entity_poly.pdbx_seq_one_letter_code
_entity_poly.pdbx_strand_id
1 'polypeptide(L)'
;MRRLSFFFYLGCVIGMGLGILGFSLLRLSWSPHLFSLFATFTTLTLVAELLPVYLRPEAAISVSFAPLYAAILLSSPFLAALIAFVAAFFGTLKSQWYKSLFNGAQYAISAFL
;
A
#
# COMPACT_ATOMS: atom_id res chain seq x y z
N MET A 1 -3.01 -29.92 3.60
CA MET A 1 -1.74 -29.21 3.90
C MET A 1 -1.58 -27.91 3.11
N ARG A 2 -1.66 -27.89 1.77
CA ARG A 2 -1.53 -26.65 0.95
C ARG A 2 -2.45 -25.48 1.34
N ARG A 3 -3.70 -25.75 1.73
CA ARG A 3 -4.67 -24.71 2.11
C ARG A 3 -4.34 -24.03 3.45
N LEU A 4 -3.80 -24.77 4.40
CA LEU A 4 -3.40 -24.23 5.72
C LEU A 4 -2.19 -23.31 5.56
N SER A 5 -1.19 -23.73 4.79
CA SER A 5 -0.01 -22.91 4.48
C SER A 5 -0.37 -21.60 3.78
N PHE A 6 -1.38 -21.62 2.89
CA PHE A 6 -1.88 -20.41 2.24
C PHE A 6 -2.49 -19.41 3.23
N PHE A 7 -3.38 -19.87 4.11
CA PHE A 7 -3.98 -18.98 5.12
C PHE A 7 -2.96 -18.47 6.14
N PHE A 8 -1.99 -19.30 6.50
CA PHE A 8 -0.88 -18.88 7.36
C PHE A 8 -0.06 -17.78 6.70
N TYR A 9 0.36 -17.95 5.44
CA TYR A 9 1.07 -16.93 4.67
C TYR A 9 0.27 -15.62 4.58
N LEU A 10 -1.01 -15.71 4.22
CA LEU A 10 -1.90 -14.55 4.14
C LEU A 10 -1.95 -13.79 5.48
N GLY A 11 -2.12 -14.54 6.58
CA GLY A 11 -2.16 -13.99 7.93
C GLY A 11 -0.84 -13.32 8.34
N CYS A 12 0.30 -13.91 8.00
CA CYS A 12 1.62 -13.34 8.27
C CYS A 12 1.83 -12.01 7.53
N VAL A 13 1.50 -11.95 6.24
CA VAL A 13 1.67 -10.72 5.44
C VAL A 13 0.73 -9.63 5.94
N ILE A 14 -0.54 -9.95 6.16
CA ILE A 14 -1.51 -8.99 6.70
C ILE A 14 -1.07 -8.50 8.08
N GLY A 15 -0.71 -9.42 8.98
CA GLY A 15 -0.26 -9.07 10.33
C GLY A 15 0.98 -8.18 10.33
N MET A 16 1.97 -8.50 9.50
CA MET A 16 3.18 -7.69 9.36
C MET A 16 2.88 -6.31 8.77
N GLY A 17 2.07 -6.24 7.72
CA GLY A 17 1.67 -4.96 7.11
C GLY A 17 0.90 -4.08 8.08
N LEU A 18 -0.11 -4.63 8.78
CA LEU A 18 -0.83 -3.88 9.82
C LEU A 18 0.07 -3.46 10.99
N GLY A 19 1.02 -4.31 11.39
CA GLY A 19 2.03 -3.96 12.38
C GLY A 19 2.90 -2.78 11.94
N ILE A 20 3.34 -2.77 10.66
CA ILE A 20 4.08 -1.65 10.06
C ILE A 20 3.23 -0.38 10.03
N LEU A 21 1.94 -0.45 9.70
CA LEU A 21 1.06 0.72 9.72
C LEU A 21 0.92 1.29 11.13
N GLY A 22 0.67 0.43 12.12
CA GLY A 22 0.59 0.84 13.52
C GLY A 22 1.89 1.52 13.97
N PHE A 23 3.03 0.91 13.66
CA PHE A 23 4.33 1.49 13.96
C PHE A 23 4.58 2.82 13.23
N SER A 24 4.17 2.92 11.96
CA SER A 24 4.31 4.13 11.15
C SER A 24 3.48 5.29 11.72
N LEU A 25 2.25 5.02 12.15
CA LEU A 25 1.38 6.02 12.80
C LEU A 25 2.01 6.56 14.10
N LEU A 26 2.71 5.72 14.86
CA LEU A 26 3.41 6.13 16.09
C LEU A 26 4.70 6.91 15.82
N ARG A 27 5.34 6.72 14.66
CA ARG A 27 6.59 7.39 14.27
C ARG A 27 6.37 8.73 13.58
N LEU A 28 5.22 8.92 12.95
CA LEU A 28 4.93 10.14 12.20
C LEU A 28 4.49 11.28 13.13
N SER A 29 5.20 12.40 13.04
CA SER A 29 4.78 13.67 13.60
C SER A 29 3.92 14.43 12.59
N TRP A 30 2.60 14.38 12.77
CA TRP A 30 1.65 15.03 11.87
C TRP A 30 1.81 16.55 11.91
N SER A 31 2.20 17.12 10.77
CA SER A 31 2.21 18.56 10.51
C SER A 31 1.32 18.88 9.31
N PRO A 32 0.88 20.14 9.12
CA PRO A 32 0.10 20.53 7.94
C PRO A 32 0.80 20.16 6.61
N HIS A 33 2.13 20.29 6.58
CA HIS A 33 2.93 19.89 5.42
C HIS A 33 2.86 18.38 5.16
N LEU A 34 3.04 17.56 6.21
CA LEU A 34 2.97 16.11 6.09
C LEU A 34 1.57 15.63 5.69
N PHE A 35 0.52 16.29 6.19
CA PHE A 35 -0.86 16.01 5.77
C PHE A 35 -1.09 16.35 4.29
N SER A 36 -0.52 17.46 3.80
CA SER A 36 -0.57 17.80 2.37
C SER A 36 0.13 16.76 1.50
N LEU A 37 1.31 16.29 1.92
CA LEU A 37 2.01 15.21 1.23
C LEU A 37 1.18 13.93 1.24
N PHE A 38 0.64 13.54 2.39
CA PHE A 38 -0.23 12.37 2.53
C PHE A 38 -1.43 12.44 1.58
N ALA A 39 -2.18 13.54 1.59
CA ALA A 39 -3.37 13.70 0.74
C ALA A 39 -3.01 13.67 -0.75
N THR A 40 -1.95 14.39 -1.14
CA THR A 40 -1.51 14.48 -2.54
C THR A 40 -1.06 13.11 -3.06
N PHE A 41 -0.13 12.47 -2.35
CA PHE A 41 0.42 11.19 -2.78
C PHE A 41 -0.57 10.04 -2.65
N THR A 42 -1.48 10.05 -1.65
CA THR A 42 -2.58 9.06 -1.60
C THR A 42 -3.49 9.20 -2.80
N THR A 43 -3.86 10.41 -3.18
CA THR A 43 -4.72 10.65 -4.35
C THR A 43 -4.04 10.19 -5.63
N LEU A 44 -2.77 10.58 -5.86
CA LEU A 44 -2.01 10.18 -7.04
C LEU A 44 -1.82 8.66 -7.11
N THR A 45 -1.46 8.03 -5.98
CA THR A 45 -1.24 6.59 -5.90
C THR A 45 -2.55 5.83 -6.14
N LEU A 46 -3.68 6.29 -5.58
CA LEU A 46 -4.98 5.68 -5.82
C LEU A 46 -5.41 5.80 -7.28
N VAL A 47 -5.24 6.97 -7.91
CA VAL A 47 -5.53 7.14 -9.34
C VAL A 47 -4.67 6.21 -10.19
N ALA A 48 -3.39 6.06 -9.86
CA ALA A 48 -2.47 5.15 -10.53
C ALA A 48 -2.90 3.67 -10.38
N GLU A 49 -3.37 3.26 -9.20
CA GLU A 49 -3.90 1.90 -8.96
C GLU A 49 -5.19 1.62 -9.74
N LEU A 50 -6.02 2.64 -9.95
CA LEU A 50 -7.27 2.52 -10.72
C LEU A 50 -7.04 2.51 -12.24
N LEU A 51 -5.85 2.88 -12.70
CA LEU A 51 -5.45 2.94 -14.11
C LEU A 51 -4.27 2.01 -14.39
N PRO A 52 -4.43 0.68 -14.20
CA PRO A 52 -3.35 -0.27 -14.42
C PRO A 52 -3.02 -0.36 -15.91
N VAL A 53 -1.73 -0.48 -16.22
CA VAL A 53 -1.25 -0.64 -17.60
C VAL A 53 -1.28 -2.13 -17.94
N TYR A 54 -2.24 -2.53 -18.76
CA TYR A 54 -2.38 -3.93 -19.19
C TYR A 54 -1.29 -4.31 -20.19
N LEU A 55 -0.51 -5.34 -19.85
CA LEU A 55 0.44 -5.96 -20.77
C LEU A 55 -0.23 -7.06 -21.60
N ARG A 56 -1.13 -7.81 -20.96
CA ARG A 56 -1.93 -8.92 -21.51
C ARG A 56 -3.28 -8.96 -20.77
N PRO A 57 -4.29 -9.67 -21.28
CA PRO A 57 -5.60 -9.75 -20.62
C PRO A 57 -5.54 -10.18 -19.15
N GLU A 58 -4.60 -11.06 -18.77
CA GLU A 58 -4.44 -11.54 -17.40
C GLU A 58 -3.36 -10.80 -16.57
N ALA A 59 -2.64 -9.84 -17.15
CA ALA A 59 -1.47 -9.22 -16.52
C ALA A 59 -1.45 -7.70 -16.71
N ALA A 60 -1.37 -6.98 -15.60
CA ALA A 60 -1.25 -5.52 -15.59
C ALA A 60 -0.16 -5.07 -14.62
N ILE A 61 0.47 -3.94 -14.94
CA ILE A 61 1.46 -3.27 -14.10
C ILE A 61 0.83 -2.02 -13.51
N SER A 62 1.00 -1.84 -12.21
CA SER A 62 0.68 -0.58 -11.55
C SER A 62 1.81 0.43 -11.75
N VAL A 63 1.45 1.67 -12.09
CA VAL A 63 2.38 2.80 -12.17
C VAL A 63 2.48 3.58 -10.86
N SER A 64 1.87 3.08 -9.79
CA SER A 64 1.84 3.72 -8.46
C SER A 64 3.20 3.74 -7.75
N PHE A 65 4.18 2.98 -8.23
CA PHE A 65 5.54 3.00 -7.67
C PHE A 65 6.19 4.38 -7.76
N ALA A 66 5.90 5.17 -8.81
CA ALA A 66 6.47 6.50 -9.00
C ALA A 66 6.05 7.51 -7.90
N PRO A 67 4.74 7.74 -7.63
CA PRO A 67 4.33 8.60 -6.52
C PRO A 67 4.76 8.04 -5.15
N LEU A 68 4.85 6.71 -4.99
CA LEU A 68 5.33 6.11 -3.74
C LEU A 68 6.82 6.40 -3.49
N TYR A 69 7.69 6.25 -4.49
CA TYR A 69 9.11 6.62 -4.35
C TYR A 69 9.28 8.12 -4.09
N ALA A 70 8.51 8.96 -4.76
CA ALA A 70 8.51 10.39 -4.48
C ALA A 70 8.10 10.69 -3.02
N ALA A 71 7.07 10.00 -2.50
CA ALA A 71 6.66 10.14 -1.11
C ALA A 71 7.76 9.70 -0.13
N ILE A 72 8.48 8.61 -0.42
CA ILE A 72 9.63 8.15 0.38
C ILE A 72 10.72 9.23 0.42
N LEU A 73 11.10 9.78 -0.74
CA LEU A 73 12.16 10.78 -0.86
C LEU A 73 11.80 12.12 -0.21
N LEU A 74 10.54 12.54 -0.30
CA LEU A 74 10.08 13.83 0.20
C LEU A 74 9.62 13.80 1.66
N SER A 75 9.47 12.61 2.25
CA SER A 75 9.04 12.47 3.64
C SER A 75 9.77 11.33 4.36
N SER A 76 9.25 10.10 4.28
CA SER A 76 9.83 8.92 4.90
C SER A 76 9.14 7.65 4.41
N PRO A 77 9.77 6.47 4.58
CA PRO A 77 9.10 5.18 4.31
C PRO A 77 7.85 4.98 5.17
N PHE A 78 7.76 5.60 6.37
CA PHE A 78 6.58 5.53 7.23
C PHE A 78 5.35 6.17 6.59
N LEU A 79 5.49 7.36 5.99
CA LEU A 79 4.38 8.01 5.30
C LEU A 79 3.99 7.26 4.03
N ALA A 80 5.00 6.82 3.27
CA ALA A 80 4.79 6.05 2.05
C ALA A 80 4.05 4.73 2.32
N ALA A 81 4.32 4.05 3.42
CA ALA A 81 3.61 2.84 3.81
C ALA A 81 2.11 3.08 4.07
N LEU A 82 1.75 4.20 4.70
CA LEU A 82 0.34 4.61 4.88
C LEU A 82 -0.33 4.90 3.53
N ILE A 83 0.34 5.67 2.68
CA ILE A 83 -0.13 6.03 1.34
C ILE A 83 -0.37 4.75 0.52
N ALA A 84 0.61 3.85 0.49
CA ALA A 84 0.59 2.61 -0.27
C ALA A 84 -0.54 1.69 0.19
N PHE A 85 -0.70 1.53 1.52
CA PHE A 85 -1.77 0.71 2.06
C PHE A 85 -3.15 1.25 1.68
N VAL A 86 -3.39 2.54 1.94
CA VAL A 86 -4.68 3.17 1.69
C VAL A 86 -5.01 3.07 0.20
N ALA A 87 -4.09 3.50 -0.67
CA ALA A 87 -4.31 3.46 -2.11
C ALA A 87 -4.57 2.04 -2.64
N ALA A 88 -3.76 1.04 -2.26
CA ALA A 88 -3.93 -0.33 -2.74
C ALA A 88 -5.19 -1.01 -2.15
N PHE A 89 -5.52 -0.75 -0.89
CA PHE A 89 -6.73 -1.27 -0.25
C PHE A 89 -7.98 -0.75 -0.96
N PHE A 90 -8.08 0.57 -1.18
CA PHE A 90 -9.22 1.17 -1.87
C PHE A 90 -9.23 0.89 -3.38
N GLY A 91 -8.07 0.86 -4.03
CA GLY A 91 -7.94 0.53 -5.45
C GLY A 91 -8.40 -0.88 -5.78
N THR A 92 -8.30 -1.80 -4.82
CA THR A 92 -8.71 -3.21 -5.00
C THR A 92 -9.97 -3.59 -4.24
N LEU A 93 -10.77 -2.61 -3.79
CA LEU A 93 -11.94 -2.85 -2.93
C LEU A 93 -13.11 -3.56 -3.63
N LYS A 94 -13.14 -3.55 -4.97
CA LYS A 94 -14.09 -4.37 -5.77
C LYS A 94 -13.82 -5.88 -5.66
N SER A 95 -12.68 -6.27 -5.09
CA SER A 95 -12.31 -7.66 -4.82
C SER A 95 -12.88 -8.15 -3.49
N GLN A 96 -12.57 -9.39 -3.14
CA GLN A 96 -12.85 -9.93 -1.80
C GLN A 96 -12.04 -9.15 -0.75
N TRP A 97 -12.66 -8.79 0.39
CA TRP A 97 -12.05 -7.93 1.42
C TRP A 97 -10.64 -8.36 1.86
N TYR A 98 -10.40 -9.68 2.00
CA TYR A 98 -9.11 -10.22 2.42
C TYR A 98 -8.02 -10.06 1.36
N LYS A 99 -8.40 -9.98 0.07
CA LYS A 99 -7.46 -9.69 -1.03
C LYS A 99 -7.06 -8.22 -1.01
N SER A 100 -8.01 -7.31 -0.76
CA SER A 100 -7.71 -5.89 -0.62
C SER A 100 -6.80 -5.63 0.58
N LEU A 101 -7.08 -6.30 1.71
CA LEU A 101 -6.27 -6.20 2.92
C LEU A 101 -4.85 -6.75 2.70
N PHE A 102 -4.72 -7.89 2.02
CA PHE A 102 -3.43 -8.46 1.66
C PHE A 102 -2.64 -7.55 0.72
N ASN A 103 -3.27 -6.98 -0.31
CA ASN A 103 -2.62 -6.06 -1.23
C ASN A 103 -2.14 -4.80 -0.51
N GLY A 104 -3.00 -4.18 0.31
CA GLY A 104 -2.62 -3.05 1.14
C GLY A 104 -1.42 -3.36 2.02
N ALA A 105 -1.45 -4.50 2.72
CA ALA A 105 -0.37 -4.93 3.59
C ALA A 105 0.95 -5.16 2.83
N GLN A 106 0.90 -5.82 1.67
CA GLN A 106 2.08 -6.06 0.84
C GLN A 106 2.70 -4.75 0.34
N TYR A 107 1.88 -3.79 -0.09
CA TYR A 107 2.31 -2.46 -0.54
C TYR A 107 2.89 -1.62 0.61
N ALA A 108 2.35 -1.74 1.83
CA ALA A 108 2.92 -1.11 3.01
C ALA A 108 4.31 -1.65 3.34
N ILE A 109 4.49 -2.99 3.26
CA ILE A 109 5.78 -3.64 3.51
C ILE A 109 6.82 -3.20 2.48
N SER A 110 6.44 -3.09 1.20
CA SER A 110 7.39 -2.72 0.14
C SER A 110 7.91 -1.30 0.24
N ALA A 111 7.27 -0.41 1.00
CA ALA A 111 7.80 0.93 1.25
C ALA A 111 9.12 0.96 2.05
N PHE A 112 9.50 -0.18 2.67
CA PHE A 112 10.71 -0.34 3.47
C PHE A 112 11.78 -1.23 2.80
N LEU A 113 11.57 -1.60 1.53
CA LEU A 113 12.50 -2.42 0.72
C LEU A 113 13.13 -1.57 -0.38
#